data_AF-A0AAV8D2T5-F1
#
_entry.id   AF-A0AAV8D2T5-F1
#
_cell.length_a   1.000
_cell.length_b   1.000
_cell.length_c   1.000
_cell.angle_alpha   90.00
_cell.angle_beta   90.00
_cell.angle_gamma   90.00
#
_symmetry.space_group_name_H-M   'P 1'
#
loop_
_entity.id
_entity.type
_entity.pdbx_description
1 polymer ?
#
loop_
_entity_poly.entity_id
_entity_poly.type
_entity_poly.pdbx_seq_one_letter_code
_entity_poly.pdbx_strand_id
1 'polypeptide(L)'
;MQRITLPLLYSLFLTNLLNLLLITSAGDSLLYTIISNVTTSNSTYKSNLGDLVSFLHEKASAEGYSEQTFGVPPDQVSGVVLCRGDVYDPDCTGCIDRAYGYVTNNGSSNSIPIEAVIWYDFCLFQYSNQPISPTDNSPRFFMWNTLNSTNQIFDGWDQSNEAMISIINSTLLAVLKDASHQAAFNSSKRFGSAETIDNYTPQIFGLSQCIPSFSNDMCNVCLQDLINELLASYHGRQSGRLVGVKCNLRYETFRFFYGIIDVRVNPLTEILPPPPSVQPVSESSKGRRSRLLGIVISVTVVLLILGCIIGIIFRKLRSAENEISQEEKALAFSDATLDLMNGEGSADVPLFHFNQLVDATSNFSLDNKLGQGGFGPVYKGVLQGGLEIAIKRLSARSGQGLTEFRNEIQVIGKLQHRNLVRLVGWCVQGQEKLLVYEFMPNKSLDFFIFDETRAALLNWERPAKGIRVSSDMETLSTFSDMHGIDGKRGGFSN
;
A
#
# COMPACT_ATOMS: atom_id res chain seq x y z
N MET A 1 -25.78 -15.11 43.46
CA MET A 1 -24.58 -15.49 42.67
C MET A 1 -24.98 -16.57 41.68
N GLN A 2 -25.31 -16.20 40.44
CA GLN A 2 -25.60 -17.18 39.39
C GLN A 2 -24.28 -17.75 38.85
N ARG A 3 -24.15 -19.08 38.93
CA ARG A 3 -23.01 -19.82 38.37
C ARG A 3 -23.13 -19.79 36.84
N ILE A 4 -22.23 -19.05 36.20
CA ILE A 4 -22.05 -19.12 34.75
C ILE A 4 -21.60 -20.54 34.43
N THR A 5 -22.38 -21.26 33.63
CA THR A 5 -22.10 -22.64 33.25
C THR A 5 -20.98 -22.65 32.21
N LEU A 6 -20.07 -23.62 32.33
CA LEU A 6 -18.95 -23.88 31.41
C LEU A 6 -19.26 -23.73 29.89
N PRO A 7 -20.44 -24.13 29.37
CA PRO A 7 -20.80 -23.89 27.96
C PRO A 7 -20.92 -22.42 27.57
N LEU A 8 -21.30 -21.52 28.50
CA LEU A 8 -21.40 -20.09 28.23
C LEU A 8 -20.01 -19.44 28.09
N LEU A 9 -19.05 -19.90 28.90
CA LEU A 9 -17.64 -19.52 28.78
C LEU A 9 -17.03 -20.02 27.46
N TYR A 10 -17.40 -21.23 27.02
CA TYR A 10 -16.94 -21.78 25.75
C TYR A 10 -17.51 -21.03 24.53
N SER A 11 -18.79 -20.65 24.60
CA SER A 11 -19.44 -19.80 23.60
C SER A 11 -18.80 -18.40 23.52
N LEU A 12 -18.57 -17.75 24.67
CA LEU A 12 -17.92 -16.44 24.73
C LEU A 12 -16.47 -16.47 24.26
N PHE A 13 -15.78 -17.59 24.49
CA PHE A 13 -14.43 -17.82 23.99
C PHE A 13 -14.41 -18.04 22.48
N LEU A 14 -15.35 -18.81 21.93
CA LEU A 14 -15.49 -19.00 20.47
C LEU A 14 -15.88 -17.70 19.76
N THR A 15 -16.77 -16.88 20.32
CA THR A 15 -17.12 -15.58 19.73
C THR A 15 -15.97 -14.58 19.85
N ASN A 16 -15.19 -14.60 20.93
CA ASN A 16 -13.96 -13.81 21.03
C ASN A 16 -12.87 -14.30 20.07
N LEU A 17 -12.76 -15.61 19.84
CA LEU A 17 -11.82 -16.18 18.88
C LEU A 17 -12.22 -15.83 17.44
N LEU A 18 -13.52 -15.82 17.14
CA LEU A 18 -14.06 -15.38 15.85
C LEU A 18 -13.86 -13.87 15.62
N ASN A 19 -14.00 -13.06 16.68
CA ASN A 19 -13.70 -11.62 16.65
C ASN A 19 -12.17 -11.34 16.61
N LEU A 20 -11.33 -12.24 17.12
CA LEU A 20 -9.87 -12.15 16.98
C LEU A 20 -9.38 -12.60 15.59
N LEU A 21 -10.16 -13.45 14.90
CA LEU A 21 -9.92 -13.87 13.51
C LEU A 21 -10.41 -12.84 12.49
N LEU A 22 -11.26 -11.90 12.90
CA LEU A 22 -11.48 -10.63 12.17
C LEU A 22 -10.27 -9.71 12.39
N ILE A 23 -9.08 -10.19 12.03
CA ILE A 23 -8.00 -9.30 11.66
C ILE A 23 -8.53 -8.59 10.42
N THR A 24 -8.86 -7.31 10.54
CA THR A 24 -9.07 -6.45 9.38
C THR A 24 -7.86 -6.67 8.47
N SER A 25 -8.05 -7.28 7.30
CA SER A 25 -7.03 -7.33 6.25
C SER A 25 -6.45 -5.93 6.16
N ALA A 26 -5.12 -5.79 6.22
CA ALA A 26 -4.49 -4.50 6.00
C ALA A 26 -5.09 -3.91 4.72
N GLY A 27 -5.79 -2.78 4.84
CA GLY A 27 -6.60 -2.25 3.74
C GLY A 27 -5.73 -2.04 2.52
N ASP A 28 -6.11 -2.66 1.40
CA ASP A 28 -5.44 -2.47 0.12
C ASP A 28 -5.64 -1.03 -0.37
N SER A 29 -4.57 -0.40 -0.83
CA SER A 29 -4.55 1.01 -1.20
C SER A 29 -5.10 1.19 -2.61
N LEU A 30 -6.13 2.03 -2.76
CA LEU A 30 -6.64 2.41 -4.07
C LEU A 30 -5.58 3.23 -4.82
N LEU A 31 -5.25 2.82 -6.05
CA LEU A 31 -4.25 3.49 -6.89
C LEU A 31 -4.91 4.45 -7.87
N TYR A 32 -5.89 3.95 -8.63
CA TYR A 32 -6.57 4.72 -9.67
C TYR A 32 -7.90 4.07 -10.06
N THR A 33 -8.83 4.87 -10.59
CA THR A 33 -10.12 4.39 -11.10
C THR A 33 -10.49 5.09 -12.39
N ILE A 34 -11.05 4.34 -13.34
CA ILE A 34 -11.74 4.86 -14.51
C ILE A 34 -13.14 4.28 -14.47
N ILE A 35 -14.14 5.15 -14.33
CA ILE A 35 -15.55 4.75 -14.24
C ILE A 35 -16.32 5.45 -15.35
N SER A 36 -17.21 4.72 -16.02
CA SER A 36 -18.09 5.32 -17.03
C SER A 36 -19.01 6.36 -16.41
N ASN A 37 -19.16 7.48 -17.11
CA ASN A 37 -20.25 8.43 -16.82
C ASN A 37 -21.61 7.89 -17.26
N VAL A 38 -21.65 6.83 -18.08
CA VAL A 38 -22.87 6.17 -18.50
C VAL A 38 -23.27 5.13 -17.46
N THR A 39 -24.47 5.28 -16.92
CA THR A 39 -25.01 4.36 -15.90
C THR A 39 -26.30 3.71 -16.38
N THR A 40 -26.60 2.53 -15.84
CA THR A 40 -27.82 1.78 -16.12
C THR A 40 -28.54 1.45 -14.82
N SER A 41 -29.86 1.61 -14.81
CA SER A 41 -30.74 1.10 -13.75
C SER A 41 -31.33 -0.28 -14.11
N ASN A 42 -30.82 -0.93 -15.17
CA ASN A 42 -31.33 -2.20 -15.63
C ASN A 42 -31.00 -3.32 -14.62
N SER A 43 -32.05 -3.93 -14.07
CA SER A 43 -31.93 -4.98 -13.07
C SER A 43 -31.23 -6.24 -13.61
N THR A 44 -31.38 -6.55 -14.89
CA THR A 44 -30.75 -7.72 -15.52
C THR A 44 -29.24 -7.52 -15.63
N TYR A 45 -28.79 -6.40 -16.17
CA TYR A 45 -27.36 -6.05 -16.23
C TYR A 45 -26.73 -6.06 -14.81
N LYS A 46 -27.42 -5.50 -13.82
CA LYS A 46 -26.98 -5.50 -12.42
C LYS A 46 -26.88 -6.92 -11.83
N SER A 47 -27.84 -7.79 -12.14
CA SER A 47 -27.80 -9.20 -11.74
C SER A 47 -26.61 -9.92 -12.40
N ASN A 48 -26.42 -9.75 -13.70
CA ASN A 48 -25.31 -10.36 -14.45
C ASN A 48 -23.95 -9.89 -13.92
N LEU A 49 -23.82 -8.62 -13.52
CA LEU A 49 -22.61 -8.12 -12.87
C LEU A 49 -22.38 -8.78 -11.50
N GLY A 50 -23.44 -9.00 -10.71
CA GLY A 50 -23.34 -9.73 -9.43
C GLY A 50 -22.91 -11.20 -9.61
N ASP A 51 -23.46 -11.88 -10.62
CA ASP A 51 -23.09 -13.25 -10.98
C ASP A 51 -21.63 -13.32 -11.45
N LEU A 52 -21.22 -12.36 -12.29
CA LEU A 52 -19.84 -12.19 -12.75
C LEU A 52 -18.87 -12.02 -11.58
N VAL A 53 -19.15 -11.09 -10.66
CA VAL A 53 -18.29 -10.83 -9.50
C VAL A 53 -18.19 -12.06 -8.60
N SER A 54 -19.29 -12.77 -8.37
CA SER A 54 -19.30 -14.00 -7.58
C SER A 54 -18.41 -15.08 -8.20
N PHE A 55 -18.49 -15.26 -9.53
CA PHE A 55 -17.63 -16.19 -10.27
C PHE A 55 -16.16 -15.78 -10.22
N LEU A 56 -15.86 -14.51 -10.49
CA LEU A 56 -14.49 -13.97 -10.48
C LEU A 56 -13.87 -14.11 -9.09
N HIS A 57 -14.64 -13.82 -8.03
CA HIS A 57 -14.22 -13.98 -6.64
C HIS A 57 -13.81 -15.43 -6.34
N GLU A 58 -14.66 -16.42 -6.67
CA GLU A 58 -14.36 -17.84 -6.44
C GLU A 58 -13.09 -18.27 -7.18
N LYS A 59 -12.98 -17.95 -8.48
CA LYS A 59 -11.85 -18.39 -9.31
C LYS A 59 -10.55 -17.67 -9.00
N ALA A 60 -10.59 -16.34 -8.84
CA ALA A 60 -9.41 -15.56 -8.51
C ALA A 60 -8.88 -15.89 -7.09
N SER A 61 -9.73 -16.33 -6.15
CA SER A 61 -9.27 -16.80 -4.85
C SER A 61 -8.34 -18.01 -4.95
N ALA A 62 -8.58 -18.92 -5.90
CA ALA A 62 -7.76 -20.12 -6.09
C ALA A 62 -6.53 -19.87 -6.98
N GLU A 63 -6.70 -19.07 -8.03
CA GLU A 63 -5.72 -18.96 -9.12
C GLU A 63 -5.01 -17.58 -9.19
N GLY A 64 -5.49 -16.59 -8.43
CA GLY A 64 -5.00 -15.20 -8.50
C GLY A 64 -5.45 -14.44 -9.75
N TYR A 65 -6.26 -15.06 -10.61
CA TYR A 65 -6.76 -14.48 -11.85
C TYR A 65 -8.08 -15.13 -12.25
N SER A 66 -8.96 -14.37 -12.88
CA SER A 66 -10.11 -14.91 -13.60
C SER A 66 -10.64 -13.91 -14.61
N GLU A 67 -11.23 -14.40 -15.70
CA GLU A 67 -12.02 -13.61 -16.63
C GLU A 67 -13.26 -14.39 -17.04
N GLN A 68 -14.38 -13.68 -17.26
CA GLN A 68 -15.63 -14.31 -17.66
C GLN A 68 -16.60 -13.30 -18.28
N THR A 69 -17.55 -13.81 -19.07
CA THR A 69 -18.68 -13.04 -19.60
C THR A 69 -20.00 -13.68 -19.17
N PHE A 70 -20.93 -12.84 -18.71
CA PHE A 70 -22.31 -13.23 -18.37
C PHE A 70 -23.31 -12.46 -19.24
N GLY A 71 -24.44 -13.12 -19.56
CA GLY A 71 -25.52 -12.51 -20.32
C GLY A 71 -25.22 -12.32 -21.82
N VAL A 72 -26.17 -11.67 -22.49
CA VAL A 72 -26.09 -11.30 -23.92
C VAL A 72 -26.48 -9.83 -24.09
N PRO A 73 -26.03 -9.14 -25.15
CA PRO A 73 -26.41 -7.75 -25.39
C PRO A 73 -27.94 -7.57 -25.39
N PRO A 74 -28.46 -6.51 -24.75
CA PRO A 74 -27.75 -5.37 -24.16
C PRO A 74 -27.29 -5.56 -22.70
N ASP A 75 -27.60 -6.70 -22.07
CA ASP A 75 -27.33 -6.97 -20.64
C ASP A 75 -26.02 -7.74 -20.40
N GLN A 76 -25.19 -7.90 -21.42
CA GLN A 76 -23.91 -8.60 -21.32
C GLN A 76 -22.94 -7.85 -20.39
N VAL A 77 -22.20 -8.59 -19.58
CA VAL A 77 -21.11 -8.07 -18.75
C VAL A 77 -19.90 -8.97 -18.90
N SER A 78 -18.78 -8.42 -19.34
CA SER A 78 -17.48 -9.10 -19.34
C SER A 78 -16.61 -8.51 -18.25
N GLY A 79 -15.86 -9.34 -17.52
CA GLY A 79 -15.00 -8.89 -16.45
C GLY A 79 -13.73 -9.70 -16.31
N VAL A 80 -12.72 -9.06 -15.70
CA VAL A 80 -11.42 -9.64 -15.39
C VAL A 80 -10.97 -9.18 -14.02
N VAL A 81 -10.35 -10.10 -13.27
CA VAL A 81 -9.61 -9.82 -12.04
C VAL A 81 -8.20 -10.36 -12.18
N LEU A 82 -7.23 -9.55 -11.79
CA LEU A 82 -5.84 -9.97 -11.64
C LEU A 82 -5.36 -9.55 -10.25
N CYS A 83 -5.11 -10.52 -9.38
CA CYS A 83 -4.48 -10.31 -8.09
C CYS A 83 -2.96 -10.39 -8.22
N ARG A 84 -2.25 -9.65 -7.36
CA ARG A 84 -0.81 -9.65 -7.34
C ARG A 84 -0.28 -11.05 -6.97
N GLY A 85 0.71 -11.54 -7.69
CA GLY A 85 1.11 -12.96 -7.60
C GLY A 85 1.58 -13.41 -6.21
N ASP A 86 2.05 -12.49 -5.38
CA ASP A 86 2.56 -12.69 -4.02
C ASP A 86 1.51 -12.58 -2.91
N VAL A 87 0.29 -12.12 -3.20
CA VAL A 87 -0.76 -11.95 -2.17
C VAL A 87 -1.54 -13.24 -1.92
N TYR A 88 -2.05 -13.37 -0.70
CA TYR A 88 -2.89 -14.50 -0.28
C TYR A 88 -4.37 -14.23 -0.54
N ASP A 89 -5.17 -15.29 -0.53
CA ASP A 89 -6.60 -15.26 -0.89
C ASP A 89 -7.40 -14.16 -0.15
N PRO A 90 -7.21 -13.90 1.16
CA PRO A 90 -7.96 -12.84 1.84
C PRO A 90 -7.69 -11.43 1.31
N ASP A 91 -6.45 -11.16 0.86
CA ASP A 91 -6.08 -9.85 0.31
C ASP A 91 -6.63 -9.68 -1.10
N CYS A 92 -6.57 -10.75 -1.90
CA CYS A 92 -7.14 -10.81 -3.25
C CYS A 92 -8.67 -10.64 -3.23
N THR A 93 -9.37 -11.47 -2.47
CA THR A 93 -10.84 -11.44 -2.35
C THR A 93 -11.34 -10.14 -1.74
N GLY A 94 -10.69 -9.65 -0.68
CA GLY A 94 -11.03 -8.36 -0.10
C GLY A 94 -10.86 -7.19 -1.08
N CYS A 95 -9.92 -7.28 -2.03
CA CYS A 95 -9.77 -6.28 -3.08
C CYS A 95 -10.94 -6.29 -4.07
N ILE A 96 -11.39 -7.48 -4.49
CA ILE A 96 -12.57 -7.66 -5.36
C ILE A 96 -13.82 -7.10 -4.67
N ASP A 97 -14.03 -7.41 -3.38
CA ASP A 97 -15.16 -6.92 -2.60
C ASP A 97 -15.16 -5.39 -2.48
N ARG A 98 -13.99 -4.78 -2.24
CA ARG A 98 -13.86 -3.32 -2.21
C ARG A 98 -14.13 -2.70 -3.57
N ALA A 99 -13.63 -3.30 -4.66
CA ALA A 99 -13.88 -2.78 -6.01
C ALA A 99 -15.37 -2.86 -6.38
N TYR A 100 -16.03 -3.98 -6.10
CA TYR A 100 -17.46 -4.14 -6.33
C TYR A 100 -18.31 -3.22 -5.43
N GLY A 101 -17.94 -3.12 -4.15
CA GLY A 101 -18.53 -2.17 -3.21
C GLY A 101 -18.38 -0.72 -3.70
N TYR A 102 -17.24 -0.38 -4.28
CA TYR A 102 -16.98 0.96 -4.83
C TYR A 102 -17.98 1.30 -5.94
N VAL A 103 -18.20 0.42 -6.92
CA VAL A 103 -19.11 0.69 -8.05
C VAL A 103 -20.60 0.59 -7.68
N THR A 104 -20.93 -0.16 -6.61
CA THR A 104 -22.31 -0.30 -6.14
C THR A 104 -22.72 0.78 -5.14
N ASN A 105 -21.78 1.38 -4.42
CA ASN A 105 -22.04 2.41 -3.40
C ASN A 105 -21.83 3.86 -3.89
N ASN A 106 -21.18 4.08 -5.05
CA ASN A 106 -20.88 5.45 -5.56
C ASN A 106 -22.09 6.21 -6.13
N GLY A 107 -23.31 5.70 -6.02
CA GLY A 107 -24.49 6.25 -6.68
C GLY A 107 -25.65 6.55 -5.74
N SER A 108 -26.07 7.81 -5.69
CA SER A 108 -27.37 8.23 -5.15
C SER A 108 -28.46 7.93 -6.18
N SER A 109 -28.76 6.65 -6.42
CA SER A 109 -29.89 6.10 -7.19
C SER A 109 -29.57 4.64 -7.55
N ASN A 110 -30.56 3.81 -7.85
CA ASN A 110 -30.40 2.39 -8.21
C ASN A 110 -29.55 2.11 -9.49
N SER A 111 -28.80 3.08 -10.00
CA SER A 111 -27.98 2.97 -11.22
C SER A 111 -26.55 2.53 -10.92
N ILE A 112 -25.96 1.77 -11.86
CA ILE A 112 -24.57 1.31 -11.82
C ILE A 112 -23.84 1.69 -13.11
N PRO A 113 -22.54 1.99 -13.09
CA PRO A 113 -21.79 2.30 -14.29
C PRO A 113 -21.70 1.07 -15.21
N ILE A 114 -21.74 1.28 -16.54
CA ILE A 114 -21.70 0.18 -17.53
C ILE A 114 -20.29 -0.36 -17.80
N GLU A 115 -19.27 0.31 -17.29
CA GLU A 115 -17.87 -0.09 -17.36
C GLU A 115 -17.11 0.54 -16.19
N ALA A 116 -16.13 -0.18 -15.67
CA ALA A 116 -15.19 0.34 -14.70
C ALA A 116 -13.86 -0.41 -14.79
N VAL A 117 -12.79 0.31 -14.50
CA VAL A 117 -11.45 -0.23 -14.30
C VAL A 117 -10.93 0.35 -12.99
N ILE A 118 -10.61 -0.52 -12.04
CA ILE A 118 -10.20 -0.14 -10.68
C ILE A 118 -8.89 -0.86 -10.38
N TRP A 119 -7.86 -0.09 -10.05
CA TRP A 119 -6.57 -0.61 -9.62
C TRP A 119 -6.38 -0.32 -8.15
N TYR A 120 -6.19 -1.37 -7.37
CA TYR A 120 -5.62 -1.32 -6.04
C TYR A 120 -4.17 -1.86 -6.08
N ASP A 121 -3.46 -1.79 -4.95
CA ASP A 121 -2.10 -2.32 -4.85
C ASP A 121 -2.06 -3.85 -4.98
N PHE A 122 -3.07 -4.55 -4.48
CA PHE A 122 -3.15 -6.02 -4.52
C PHE A 122 -3.98 -6.58 -5.67
N CYS A 123 -4.86 -5.81 -6.32
CA CYS A 123 -5.56 -6.32 -7.50
C CYS A 123 -6.00 -5.25 -8.52
N LEU A 124 -6.17 -5.71 -9.76
CA LEU A 124 -6.96 -5.06 -10.81
C LEU A 124 -8.34 -5.70 -10.85
N PHE A 125 -9.38 -4.87 -10.92
CA PHE A 125 -10.75 -5.26 -11.20
C PHE A 125 -11.28 -4.45 -12.39
N GLN A 126 -11.72 -5.12 -13.45
CA GLN A 126 -12.29 -4.48 -14.63
C GLN A 126 -13.56 -5.19 -15.07
N TYR A 127 -14.57 -4.41 -15.47
CA TYR A 127 -15.72 -4.92 -16.22
C TYR A 127 -16.20 -3.92 -17.26
N SER A 128 -16.93 -4.44 -18.26
CA SER A 128 -17.56 -3.64 -19.32
C SER A 128 -18.78 -4.36 -19.87
N ASN A 129 -19.70 -3.61 -20.48
CA ASN A 129 -20.78 -4.16 -21.30
C ASN A 129 -20.32 -4.62 -22.70
N GLN A 130 -19.04 -4.46 -23.02
CA GLN A 130 -18.38 -4.97 -24.22
C GLN A 130 -17.39 -6.09 -23.87
N PRO A 131 -17.00 -6.92 -24.85
CA PRO A 131 -15.89 -7.85 -24.67
C PRO A 131 -14.59 -7.12 -24.30
N ILE A 132 -13.85 -7.66 -23.33
CA ILE A 132 -12.55 -7.12 -22.94
C ILE A 132 -11.53 -7.45 -24.04
N SER A 133 -10.74 -6.45 -24.45
CA SER A 133 -9.71 -6.66 -25.46
C SER A 133 -8.74 -7.79 -25.05
N PRO A 134 -8.39 -8.72 -25.96
CA PRO A 134 -7.51 -9.83 -25.65
C PRO A 134 -6.03 -9.44 -25.60
N THR A 135 -5.64 -8.28 -26.14
CA THR A 135 -4.22 -7.91 -26.29
C THR A 135 -3.90 -6.49 -25.84
N ASP A 136 -4.87 -5.58 -25.84
CA ASP A 136 -4.63 -4.18 -25.51
C ASP A 136 -4.39 -4.01 -24.01
N ASN A 137 -3.22 -3.47 -23.65
CA ASN A 137 -2.84 -3.13 -22.28
C ASN A 137 -3.34 -1.74 -21.85
N SER A 138 -4.24 -1.13 -22.61
CA SER A 138 -4.86 0.16 -22.30
C SER A 138 -6.23 -0.03 -21.64
N PRO A 139 -6.66 0.88 -20.73
CA PRO A 139 -5.91 2.02 -20.20
C PRO A 139 -4.72 1.60 -19.33
N ARG A 140 -3.69 2.44 -19.31
CA ARG A 140 -2.55 2.31 -18.40
C ARG A 140 -2.11 3.67 -17.90
N PHE A 141 -1.47 3.68 -16.74
CA PHE A 141 -0.98 4.91 -16.13
C PHE A 141 0.36 4.69 -15.45
N PHE A 142 1.07 5.79 -15.28
CA PHE A 142 2.37 5.84 -14.64
C PHE A 142 2.23 6.46 -13.25
N MET A 143 2.90 5.89 -12.24
CA MET A 143 3.06 6.49 -10.91
C MET A 143 4.54 6.57 -10.54
N TRP A 144 5.05 7.79 -10.37
CA TRP A 144 6.36 8.01 -9.78
C TRP A 144 6.17 8.13 -8.27
N ASN A 145 6.59 7.10 -7.52
CA ASN A 145 6.58 7.09 -6.06
C ASN A 145 5.17 7.15 -5.41
N THR A 146 4.91 6.26 -4.44
CA THR A 146 3.72 6.34 -3.56
C THR A 146 4.04 7.03 -2.21
N LEU A 147 5.31 7.40 -1.98
CA LEU A 147 5.87 8.03 -0.78
C LEU A 147 6.17 9.52 -0.97
N ASN A 148 5.36 10.23 -1.78
CA ASN A 148 5.22 11.69 -1.70
C ASN A 148 6.53 12.50 -1.80
N SER A 149 7.42 12.05 -2.67
CA SER A 149 8.59 12.82 -3.10
C SER A 149 8.82 12.56 -4.57
N THR A 150 8.29 13.45 -5.40
CA THR A 150 8.46 13.46 -6.85
C THR A 150 9.92 13.62 -7.30
N ASN A 151 10.88 13.75 -6.38
CA ASN A 151 12.28 14.06 -6.68
C ASN A 151 13.31 13.16 -5.96
N GLN A 152 12.91 12.02 -5.40
CA GLN A 152 13.91 11.05 -4.92
C GLN A 152 14.60 10.39 -6.12
N ILE A 153 15.79 10.90 -6.44
CA ILE A 153 16.73 10.32 -7.39
C ILE A 153 17.75 9.47 -6.64
N PHE A 154 18.33 8.45 -7.28
CA PHE A 154 19.36 7.62 -6.65
C PHE A 154 20.49 8.48 -6.07
N ASP A 155 20.99 8.13 -4.89
CA ASP A 155 22.08 8.87 -4.25
C ASP A 155 23.29 8.93 -5.18
N GLY A 156 23.83 10.13 -5.33
CA GLY A 156 24.90 10.41 -6.27
C GLY A 156 24.42 10.81 -7.67
N TRP A 157 23.16 10.56 -8.08
CA TRP A 157 22.65 10.88 -9.42
C TRP A 157 22.96 12.34 -9.82
N ASP A 158 23.95 12.48 -10.70
CA ASP A 158 24.49 13.74 -11.19
C ASP A 158 24.49 13.65 -12.72
N GLN A 159 23.82 14.61 -13.37
CA GLN A 159 23.73 14.69 -14.83
C GLN A 159 25.10 14.82 -15.50
N SER A 160 26.13 15.24 -14.77
CA SER A 160 27.51 15.33 -15.26
C SER A 160 28.31 14.03 -15.13
N ASN A 161 27.78 13.02 -14.42
CA ASN A 161 28.45 11.75 -14.17
C ASN A 161 27.81 10.62 -15.00
N GLU A 162 28.15 10.59 -16.29
CA GLU A 162 27.65 9.62 -17.27
C GLU A 162 27.87 8.16 -16.85
N ALA A 163 29.01 7.87 -16.18
CA ALA A 163 29.36 6.52 -15.76
C ALA A 163 28.35 5.96 -14.75
N MET A 164 27.97 6.75 -13.75
CA MET A 164 27.01 6.32 -12.74
C MET A 164 25.57 6.33 -13.25
N ILE A 165 25.19 7.24 -14.15
CA ILE A 165 23.91 7.15 -14.88
C ILE A 165 23.83 5.82 -15.63
N SER A 166 24.90 5.44 -16.34
CA SER A 166 24.98 4.18 -17.07
C SER A 166 24.84 2.96 -16.15
N ILE A 167 25.54 2.96 -15.00
CA ILE A 167 25.44 1.89 -13.99
C ILE A 167 24.01 1.77 -13.46
N ILE A 168 23.37 2.87 -13.09
CA ILE A 168 22.02 2.86 -12.54
C ILE A 168 21.00 2.41 -13.59
N ASN A 169 21.11 2.91 -14.82
CA ASN A 169 20.22 2.54 -15.92
C ASN A 169 20.35 1.04 -16.27
N SER A 170 21.58 0.54 -16.39
CA SER A 170 21.83 -0.88 -16.68
C SER A 170 21.36 -1.79 -15.54
N THR A 171 21.60 -1.39 -14.30
CA THR A 171 21.14 -2.12 -13.11
C THR A 171 19.61 -2.21 -13.06
N LEU A 172 18.90 -1.10 -13.25
CA LEU A 172 17.43 -1.10 -13.28
C LEU A 172 16.90 -1.94 -14.44
N LEU A 173 17.49 -1.80 -15.63
CA LEU A 173 17.11 -2.56 -16.81
C LEU A 173 17.25 -4.07 -16.56
N ALA A 174 18.36 -4.50 -15.97
CA ALA A 174 18.61 -5.90 -15.65
C ALA A 174 17.57 -6.45 -14.65
N VAL A 175 17.31 -5.72 -13.55
CA VAL A 175 16.30 -6.08 -12.55
C VAL A 175 14.91 -6.23 -13.17
N LEU A 176 14.48 -5.27 -13.98
CA LEU A 176 13.16 -5.33 -14.62
C LEU A 176 13.07 -6.41 -15.69
N LYS A 177 14.15 -6.64 -16.47
CA LYS A 177 14.18 -7.71 -17.46
C LYS A 177 14.11 -9.09 -16.82
N ASP A 178 14.87 -9.32 -15.75
CA ASP A 178 14.90 -10.60 -15.06
C ASP A 178 13.57 -10.91 -14.37
N ALA A 179 12.98 -9.92 -13.68
CA ALA A 179 11.62 -10.04 -13.14
C ALA A 179 10.60 -10.35 -14.24
N SER A 180 10.72 -9.69 -15.40
CA SER A 180 9.80 -9.90 -16.53
C SER A 180 9.98 -11.26 -17.20
N HIS A 181 11.21 -11.73 -17.35
CA HIS A 181 11.50 -13.05 -17.88
C HIS A 181 10.96 -14.14 -16.93
N GLN A 182 11.15 -13.98 -15.63
CA GLN A 182 10.60 -14.88 -14.62
C GLN A 182 9.07 -14.95 -14.71
N ALA A 183 8.42 -13.78 -14.80
CA ALA A 183 6.96 -13.69 -14.97
C ALA A 183 6.48 -14.40 -16.25
N ALA A 184 7.15 -14.18 -17.38
CA ALA A 184 6.72 -14.67 -18.68
C ALA A 184 7.00 -16.16 -18.91
N PHE A 185 8.08 -16.71 -18.37
CA PHE A 185 8.53 -18.07 -18.75
C PHE A 185 8.52 -19.07 -17.60
N ASN A 186 8.64 -18.61 -16.36
CA ASN A 186 8.93 -19.48 -15.21
C ASN A 186 7.86 -19.45 -14.11
N SER A 187 6.81 -18.65 -14.26
CA SER A 187 5.74 -18.54 -13.26
C SER A 187 4.37 -18.86 -13.87
N SER A 188 3.65 -19.79 -13.23
CA SER A 188 2.24 -20.07 -13.56
C SER A 188 1.31 -18.89 -13.25
N LYS A 189 1.60 -18.12 -12.19
CA LYS A 189 0.87 -16.89 -11.84
C LYS A 189 1.24 -15.67 -12.71
N ARG A 190 2.12 -15.88 -13.70
CA ARG A 190 2.68 -14.82 -14.55
C ARG A 190 3.30 -13.65 -13.77
N PHE A 191 3.90 -13.93 -12.63
CA PHE A 191 4.47 -12.98 -11.70
C PHE A 191 5.96 -13.28 -11.54
N GLY A 192 6.79 -12.26 -11.48
CA GLY A 192 8.22 -12.42 -11.25
C GLY A 192 8.78 -11.27 -10.45
N SER A 193 9.75 -11.60 -9.60
CA SER A 193 10.44 -10.66 -8.74
C SER A 193 11.95 -10.81 -8.87
N ALA A 194 12.64 -9.68 -8.76
CA ALA A 194 14.08 -9.62 -8.56
C ALA A 194 14.78 -8.49 -7.80
N GLU A 195 16.00 -8.73 -7.33
CA GLU A 195 16.74 -7.71 -6.61
C GLU A 195 18.24 -7.70 -6.92
N THR A 196 18.88 -6.56 -6.69
CA THR A 196 20.34 -6.45 -6.74
C THR A 196 21.00 -7.06 -5.50
N ILE A 197 22.12 -7.76 -5.69
CA ILE A 197 22.90 -8.35 -4.57
C ILE A 197 24.18 -7.58 -4.27
N ASP A 198 24.75 -6.86 -5.23
CA ASP A 198 26.08 -6.30 -5.03
C ASP A 198 26.06 -5.05 -4.13
N ASN A 199 27.21 -4.77 -3.51
CA ASN A 199 27.39 -3.60 -2.65
C ASN A 199 27.81 -2.34 -3.42
N TYR A 200 27.89 -2.41 -4.75
CA TYR A 200 28.45 -1.37 -5.61
C TYR A 200 27.38 -0.64 -6.43
N THR A 201 26.21 -1.26 -6.58
CA THR A 201 25.03 -0.72 -7.23
C THR A 201 23.95 -0.42 -6.19
N PRO A 202 23.01 0.49 -6.49
CA PRO A 202 21.90 0.73 -5.60
C PRO A 202 21.09 -0.53 -5.36
N GLN A 203 20.55 -0.66 -4.15
CA GLN A 203 19.57 -1.71 -3.87
C GLN A 203 18.28 -1.41 -4.65
N ILE A 204 17.92 -2.28 -5.59
CA ILE A 204 16.71 -2.15 -6.41
C ILE A 204 15.92 -3.45 -6.28
N PHE A 205 14.64 -3.33 -5.96
CA PHE A 205 13.67 -4.42 -5.98
C PHE A 205 12.72 -4.19 -7.15
N GLY A 206 12.57 -5.18 -8.02
CA GLY A 206 11.68 -5.16 -9.18
C GLY A 206 10.63 -6.25 -9.11
N LEU A 207 9.46 -5.94 -9.65
CA LEU A 207 8.33 -6.84 -9.84
C LEU A 207 7.72 -6.60 -11.20
N SER A 208 7.36 -7.68 -11.88
CA SER A 208 6.64 -7.68 -13.15
C SER A 208 5.53 -8.71 -13.11
N GLN A 209 4.38 -8.37 -13.68
CA GLN A 209 3.26 -9.31 -13.79
C GLN A 209 2.44 -9.06 -15.06
N CYS A 210 1.97 -10.13 -15.69
CA CYS A 210 0.98 -10.07 -16.77
C CYS A 210 -0.23 -10.97 -16.45
N ILE A 211 -1.30 -10.87 -17.23
CA ILE A 211 -2.45 -11.76 -17.05
C ILE A 211 -2.13 -13.21 -17.46
N PRO A 212 -2.54 -14.22 -16.67
CA PRO A 212 -2.38 -15.64 -16.99
C PRO A 212 -2.91 -16.11 -18.35
N SER A 213 -3.89 -15.43 -18.95
CA SER A 213 -4.40 -15.82 -20.28
C SER A 213 -3.44 -15.49 -21.43
N PHE A 214 -2.40 -14.70 -21.19
CA PHE A 214 -1.35 -14.45 -22.19
C PHE A 214 -0.48 -15.70 -22.40
N SER A 215 -0.04 -15.90 -23.65
CA SER A 215 1.08 -16.79 -23.94
C SER A 215 2.38 -16.22 -23.34
N ASN A 216 3.42 -17.05 -23.23
CA ASN A 216 4.71 -16.60 -22.71
C ASN A 216 5.25 -15.41 -23.53
N ASP A 217 5.15 -15.49 -24.85
CA ASP A 217 5.63 -14.44 -25.76
C ASP A 217 4.81 -13.16 -25.63
N MET A 218 3.47 -13.26 -25.54
CA MET A 218 2.61 -12.10 -25.34
C MET A 218 2.89 -11.41 -24.00
N CYS A 219 3.09 -12.20 -22.94
CA CYS A 219 3.49 -11.69 -21.64
C CYS A 219 4.82 -10.94 -21.71
N ASN A 220 5.82 -11.57 -22.33
CA ASN A 220 7.14 -10.98 -22.46
C ASN A 220 7.09 -9.68 -23.27
N VAL A 221 6.43 -9.66 -24.44
CA VAL A 221 6.27 -8.46 -25.27
C VAL A 221 5.60 -7.33 -24.47
N CYS A 222 4.47 -7.61 -23.80
CA CYS A 222 3.77 -6.62 -22.98
C CYS A 222 4.70 -6.01 -21.91
N LEU A 223 5.45 -6.85 -21.19
CA LEU A 223 6.36 -6.39 -20.14
C LEU A 223 7.55 -5.61 -20.70
N GLN A 224 8.13 -6.03 -21.84
CA GLN A 224 9.21 -5.28 -22.50
C GLN A 224 8.72 -3.90 -22.99
N ASP A 225 7.50 -3.81 -23.50
CA ASP A 225 6.90 -2.53 -23.89
C ASP A 225 6.78 -1.57 -22.69
N LEU A 226 6.37 -2.08 -21.53
CA LEU A 226 6.33 -1.29 -20.30
C LEU A 226 7.71 -0.87 -19.81
N ILE A 227 8.72 -1.74 -19.92
CA ILE A 227 10.11 -1.41 -19.57
C ILE A 227 10.61 -0.26 -20.44
N ASN A 228 10.39 -0.33 -21.75
CA ASN A 228 10.81 0.71 -22.68
C ASN A 228 10.11 2.05 -22.39
N GLU A 229 8.81 2.02 -22.11
CA GLU A 229 8.04 3.22 -21.75
C GLU A 229 8.52 3.84 -20.43
N LEU A 230 8.76 3.00 -19.41
CA LEU A 230 9.29 3.45 -18.12
C LEU A 230 10.67 4.09 -18.28
N LEU A 231 11.58 3.42 -18.99
CA LEU A 231 12.96 3.89 -19.16
C LEU A 231 13.07 5.15 -20.02
N ALA A 232 12.13 5.39 -20.93
CA ALA A 232 12.08 6.63 -21.71
C ALA A 232 11.84 7.89 -20.85
N SER A 233 11.18 7.73 -19.71
CA SER A 233 10.86 8.82 -18.77
C SER A 233 11.61 8.69 -17.43
N TYR A 234 12.51 7.71 -17.36
CA TYR A 234 13.29 7.38 -16.16
C TYR A 234 14.47 8.35 -16.04
N HIS A 235 14.28 9.39 -15.23
CA HIS A 235 15.30 10.39 -14.92
C HIS A 235 16.03 10.09 -13.60
N GLY A 236 16.44 8.82 -13.41
CA GLY A 236 17.18 8.38 -12.22
C GLY A 236 16.37 8.30 -10.94
N ARG A 237 15.05 8.19 -11.06
CA ARG A 237 14.10 8.14 -9.94
C ARG A 237 14.28 6.83 -9.16
N GLN A 238 14.13 6.84 -7.84
CA GLN A 238 14.32 5.65 -7.00
C GLN A 238 13.14 4.67 -7.02
N SER A 239 12.01 5.09 -7.57
CA SER A 239 10.74 4.37 -7.55
C SER A 239 9.98 4.65 -8.83
N GLY A 240 9.30 3.64 -9.37
CA GLY A 240 8.42 3.81 -10.51
C GLY A 240 7.50 2.62 -10.71
N ARG A 241 6.25 2.92 -11.06
CA ARG A 241 5.23 1.92 -11.33
C ARG A 241 4.51 2.26 -12.62
N LEU A 242 4.35 1.27 -13.48
CA LEU A 242 3.54 1.37 -14.68
C LEU A 242 2.48 0.27 -14.64
N VAL A 243 1.22 0.67 -14.59
CA VAL A 243 0.09 -0.23 -14.38
C VAL A 243 -0.85 -0.17 -15.58
N GLY A 244 -1.03 -1.30 -16.25
CA GLY A 244 -2.05 -1.49 -17.28
C GLY A 244 -3.08 -2.55 -16.90
N VAL A 245 -3.97 -2.88 -17.84
CA VAL A 245 -5.03 -3.89 -17.65
C VAL A 245 -4.61 -5.32 -18.01
N LYS A 246 -3.44 -5.50 -18.64
CA LYS A 246 -2.88 -6.79 -19.08
C LYS A 246 -1.53 -7.09 -18.47
N CYS A 247 -0.68 -6.08 -18.29
CA CYS A 247 0.58 -6.22 -17.60
C CYS A 247 0.93 -4.96 -16.83
N ASN A 248 1.78 -5.13 -15.82
CA ASN A 248 2.26 -4.07 -14.96
C ASN A 248 3.68 -4.39 -14.48
N LEU A 249 4.40 -3.34 -14.10
CA LEU A 249 5.69 -3.46 -13.45
C LEU A 249 5.85 -2.39 -12.36
N ARG A 250 6.71 -2.69 -11.40
CA ARG A 250 7.06 -1.79 -10.30
C ARG A 250 8.50 -2.02 -9.88
N TYR A 251 9.23 -0.94 -9.62
CA TYR A 251 10.49 -1.01 -8.91
C TYR A 251 10.51 -0.01 -7.75
N GLU A 252 11.29 -0.34 -6.72
CA GLU A 252 11.49 0.45 -5.51
C GLU A 252 12.90 0.19 -4.96
N THR A 253 13.38 1.08 -4.09
CA THR A 253 14.61 0.87 -3.29
C THR A 253 14.37 0.06 -2.02
N PHE A 254 13.12 -0.28 -1.71
CA PHE A 254 12.74 -1.12 -0.58
C PHE A 254 11.91 -2.31 -1.06
N ARG A 255 11.90 -3.37 -0.27
CA ARG A 255 11.09 -4.55 -0.59
C ARG A 255 9.60 -4.28 -0.33
N PHE A 256 8.76 -4.46 -1.36
CA PHE A 256 7.31 -4.16 -1.32
C PHE A 256 6.40 -5.36 -1.64
N PHE A 257 6.98 -6.55 -1.82
CA PHE A 257 6.26 -7.79 -2.13
C PHE A 257 6.64 -8.91 -1.16
N TYR A 258 5.69 -9.83 -0.94
CA TYR A 258 5.82 -10.96 -0.04
C TYR A 258 6.60 -12.13 -0.66
N GLY A 259 6.87 -13.17 0.12
CA GLY A 259 7.42 -14.43 -0.38
C GLY A 259 8.95 -14.48 -0.50
N ILE A 260 9.46 -15.30 -1.42
CA ILE A 260 10.88 -15.43 -1.74
C ILE A 260 11.15 -14.61 -3.00
N ILE A 261 12.35 -14.02 -3.12
CA ILE A 261 12.74 -13.29 -4.33
C ILE A 261 13.20 -14.31 -5.38
N ASP A 262 12.63 -14.24 -6.59
CA ASP A 262 12.85 -15.25 -7.62
C ASP A 262 14.25 -15.12 -8.25
N VAL A 263 14.66 -13.89 -8.57
CA VAL A 263 15.92 -13.62 -9.25
C VAL A 263 16.78 -12.63 -8.49
N ARG A 264 18.06 -12.95 -8.42
CA ARG A 264 19.10 -12.17 -7.77
C ARG A 264 20.09 -11.68 -8.83
N VAL A 265 20.07 -10.39 -9.11
CA VAL A 265 20.82 -9.77 -10.18
C VAL A 265 22.19 -9.33 -9.66
N ASN A 266 23.24 -9.70 -10.40
CA ASN A 266 24.58 -9.16 -10.23
C ASN A 266 24.99 -8.45 -11.54
N PRO A 267 24.71 -7.14 -11.67
CA PRO A 267 24.92 -6.33 -12.87
C PRO A 267 26.35 -6.41 -13.43
N LEU A 268 27.35 -6.65 -12.59
CA LEU A 268 28.76 -6.73 -12.99
C LEU A 268 29.13 -8.07 -13.66
N THR A 269 28.21 -9.04 -13.70
CA THR A 269 28.46 -10.38 -14.26
C THR A 269 28.05 -10.51 -15.73
N GLU A 270 27.28 -9.56 -16.29
CA GLU A 270 26.87 -9.58 -17.71
C GLU A 270 28.03 -9.32 -18.69
N ILE A 271 29.24 -9.04 -18.21
CA ILE A 271 30.44 -8.90 -19.07
C ILE A 271 30.99 -10.28 -19.50
N LEU A 272 30.54 -11.39 -18.90
CA LEU A 272 31.02 -12.73 -19.24
C LEU A 272 29.89 -13.63 -19.77
N PRO A 273 30.10 -14.35 -20.88
CA PRO A 273 29.08 -15.24 -21.44
C PRO A 273 28.79 -16.42 -20.49
N PRO A 274 27.54 -16.94 -20.48
CA PRO A 274 27.13 -17.96 -19.54
C PRO A 274 27.82 -19.31 -19.80
N PRO A 275 28.24 -20.05 -18.76
CA PRO A 275 28.67 -21.44 -18.91
C PRO A 275 27.46 -22.36 -19.20
N PRO A 276 27.65 -23.47 -19.91
CA PRO A 276 26.57 -24.35 -20.35
C PRO A 276 25.84 -25.04 -19.19
N SER A 277 24.52 -25.13 -19.35
CA SER A 277 23.54 -25.69 -18.41
C SER A 277 23.68 -27.20 -18.22
N VAL A 278 23.71 -27.64 -16.96
CA VAL A 278 23.57 -29.04 -16.56
C VAL A 278 22.09 -29.30 -16.26
N GLN A 279 21.47 -30.25 -16.97
CA GLN A 279 20.09 -30.64 -16.73
C GLN A 279 19.96 -31.55 -15.49
N PRO A 280 18.84 -31.47 -14.74
CA PRO A 280 18.53 -32.47 -13.72
C PRO A 280 17.85 -33.70 -14.33
N VAL A 281 18.36 -34.87 -13.97
CA VAL A 281 17.77 -36.19 -14.25
C VAL A 281 16.54 -36.38 -13.38
N SER A 282 15.42 -36.77 -14.00
CA SER A 282 14.19 -37.18 -13.32
C SER A 282 14.22 -38.69 -13.05
N GLU A 283 13.91 -39.08 -11.82
CA GLU A 283 13.53 -40.47 -11.52
C GLU A 283 12.05 -40.55 -11.19
N SER A 284 11.35 -41.37 -11.97
CA SER A 284 10.02 -41.88 -11.66
C SER A 284 10.15 -43.32 -11.18
N SER A 285 9.37 -43.75 -10.18
CA SER A 285 8.67 -45.03 -10.32
C SER A 285 7.44 -45.16 -9.42
N LYS A 286 6.52 -45.94 -9.98
CA LYS A 286 5.11 -46.17 -9.66
C LYS A 286 4.88 -46.88 -8.32
N GLY A 287 3.74 -46.58 -7.72
CA GLY A 287 3.26 -47.24 -6.52
C GLY A 287 2.65 -48.63 -6.71
N ARG A 288 2.20 -49.20 -5.59
CA ARG A 288 1.28 -50.35 -5.55
C ARG A 288 0.35 -50.24 -4.36
N ARG A 289 -0.96 -50.32 -4.62
CA ARG A 289 -2.05 -50.40 -3.63
C ARG A 289 -2.06 -51.78 -2.95
N SER A 290 -2.38 -51.81 -1.66
CA SER A 290 -3.22 -52.85 -1.04
C SER A 290 -3.82 -52.39 0.29
N ARG A 291 -5.03 -52.84 0.56
CA ARG A 291 -5.98 -52.44 1.62
C ARG A 291 -5.52 -52.91 3.01
N LEU A 292 -5.92 -52.21 4.06
CA LEU A 292 -6.29 -52.78 5.38
C LEU A 292 -7.00 -51.69 6.23
N LEU A 293 -8.32 -51.75 6.24
CA LEU A 293 -9.20 -50.96 7.09
C LEU A 293 -9.12 -51.55 8.51
N GLY A 294 -8.55 -50.79 9.46
CA GLY A 294 -8.45 -51.17 10.87
C GLY A 294 -7.38 -50.45 11.70
N ILE A 295 -6.35 -49.85 11.08
CA ILE A 295 -5.20 -49.24 11.79
C ILE A 295 -5.26 -47.70 11.82
N VAL A 296 -6.07 -47.08 10.95
CA VAL A 296 -6.08 -45.63 10.68
C VAL A 296 -6.52 -44.77 11.88
N ILE A 297 -7.37 -45.28 12.77
CA ILE A 297 -7.90 -44.49 13.90
C ILE A 297 -6.89 -44.39 15.05
N SER A 298 -6.05 -45.41 15.24
CA SER A 298 -5.04 -45.40 16.32
C SER A 298 -3.83 -44.52 15.95
N VAL A 299 -3.38 -44.59 14.70
CA VAL A 299 -2.23 -43.82 14.22
C VAL A 299 -2.55 -42.33 14.09
N THR A 300 -3.79 -41.97 13.73
CA THR A 300 -4.19 -40.55 13.61
C THR A 300 -4.24 -39.85 14.97
N VAL A 301 -4.73 -40.50 16.02
CA VAL A 301 -4.73 -39.91 17.38
C VAL A 301 -3.30 -39.73 17.91
N VAL A 302 -2.42 -40.70 17.69
CA VAL A 302 -1.02 -40.61 18.12
C VAL A 302 -0.26 -39.51 17.36
N LEU A 303 -0.47 -39.39 16.04
CA LEU A 303 0.15 -38.33 15.22
C LEU A 303 -0.40 -36.94 15.57
N LEU A 304 -1.69 -36.82 15.92
CA LEU A 304 -2.26 -35.55 16.39
C LEU A 304 -1.68 -35.15 17.75
N ILE A 305 -1.51 -36.09 18.67
CA ILE A 305 -0.90 -35.81 19.99
C ILE A 305 0.57 -35.43 19.83
N LEU A 306 1.34 -36.14 18.99
CA LEU A 306 2.72 -35.78 18.67
C LEU A 306 2.80 -34.41 17.99
N GLY A 307 1.90 -34.11 17.05
CA GLY A 307 1.80 -32.79 16.41
C GLY A 307 1.48 -31.68 17.41
N CYS A 308 0.59 -31.91 18.36
CA CYS A 308 0.28 -30.97 19.44
C CYS A 308 1.50 -30.74 20.36
N ILE A 309 2.22 -31.80 20.73
CA ILE A 309 3.41 -31.71 21.58
C ILE A 309 4.53 -30.95 20.85
N ILE A 310 4.79 -31.27 19.58
CA ILE A 310 5.76 -30.57 18.74
C ILE A 310 5.35 -29.10 18.58
N GLY A 311 4.07 -28.81 18.37
CA GLY A 311 3.53 -27.45 18.28
C GLY A 311 3.69 -26.66 19.58
N ILE A 312 3.52 -27.29 20.74
CA ILE A 312 3.76 -26.65 22.06
C ILE A 312 5.25 -26.38 22.27
N ILE A 313 6.12 -27.31 21.89
CA ILE A 313 7.58 -27.14 21.96
C ILE A 313 8.01 -26.01 21.02
N PHE A 314 7.53 -25.98 19.78
CA PHE A 314 7.79 -24.88 18.83
C PHE A 314 7.24 -23.54 19.32
N ARG A 315 6.07 -23.51 19.97
CA ARG A 315 5.54 -22.29 20.59
C ARG A 315 6.39 -21.82 21.76
N LYS A 316 6.93 -22.72 22.58
CA LYS A 316 7.86 -22.36 23.66
C LYS A 316 9.21 -21.87 23.14
N LEU A 317 9.74 -22.49 22.08
CA LEU A 317 10.99 -22.06 21.44
C LEU A 317 10.81 -20.71 20.72
N ARG A 318 9.68 -20.47 20.05
CA ARG A 318 9.34 -19.14 19.49
C ARG A 318 9.00 -18.09 20.56
N SER A 319 8.43 -18.47 21.70
CA SER A 319 8.17 -17.54 22.81
C SER A 319 9.48 -17.01 23.38
N ALA A 320 10.51 -17.86 23.50
CA ALA A 320 11.84 -17.46 23.95
C ALA A 320 12.54 -16.52 22.94
N GLU A 321 12.36 -16.74 21.63
CA GLU A 321 12.90 -15.87 20.58
C GLU A 321 12.18 -14.50 20.51
N ASN A 322 10.87 -14.47 20.80
CA ASN A 322 10.08 -13.24 20.85
C ASN A 322 10.34 -12.39 22.09
N GLU A 323 10.64 -13.02 23.24
CA GLU A 323 11.02 -12.29 24.47
C GLU A 323 12.38 -11.61 24.31
N ILE A 324 13.35 -12.27 23.68
CA ILE A 324 14.66 -11.68 23.36
C ILE A 324 14.51 -10.54 22.33
N SER A 325 13.69 -10.70 21.29
CA SER A 325 13.44 -9.65 20.29
C SER A 325 12.66 -8.44 20.86
N GLN A 326 11.80 -8.64 21.88
CA GLN A 326 11.11 -7.54 22.55
C GLN A 326 12.04 -6.75 23.48
N GLU A 327 12.92 -7.43 24.21
CA GLU A 327 13.90 -6.77 25.08
C GLU A 327 14.93 -5.99 24.25
N GLU A 328 15.40 -6.55 23.13
CA GLU A 328 16.34 -5.88 22.22
C GLU A 328 15.69 -4.66 21.51
N LYS A 329 14.41 -4.75 21.13
CA LYS A 329 13.64 -3.61 20.58
C LYS A 329 13.32 -2.56 21.64
N ALA A 330 13.01 -2.96 22.86
CA ALA A 330 12.76 -2.04 23.98
C ALA A 330 14.05 -1.32 24.40
N LEU A 331 15.20 -2.00 24.36
CA LEU A 331 16.51 -1.44 24.64
C LEU A 331 16.94 -0.46 23.53
N ALA A 332 16.80 -0.83 22.25
CA ALA A 332 17.07 0.06 21.12
C ALA A 332 16.12 1.27 21.07
N PHE A 333 14.88 1.10 21.52
CA PHE A 333 13.90 2.18 21.64
C PHE A 333 14.22 3.10 22.84
N SER A 334 14.64 2.54 23.97
CA SER A 334 15.08 3.32 25.14
C SER A 334 16.33 4.14 24.82
N ASP A 335 17.30 3.53 24.13
CA ASP A 335 18.52 4.21 23.66
C ASP A 335 18.19 5.33 22.67
N ALA A 336 17.29 5.08 21.72
CA ALA A 336 16.79 6.09 20.80
C ALA A 336 16.07 7.27 21.48
N THR A 337 15.29 7.01 22.53
CA THR A 337 14.63 8.06 23.32
C THR A 337 15.60 8.81 24.22
N LEU A 338 16.59 8.14 24.79
CA LEU A 338 17.64 8.75 25.61
C LEU A 338 18.55 9.64 24.77
N ASP A 339 18.92 9.20 23.57
CA ASP A 339 19.72 9.98 22.62
C ASP A 339 18.96 11.21 22.10
N LEU A 340 17.64 11.07 21.88
CA LEU A 340 16.75 12.20 21.61
C LEU A 340 16.65 13.17 22.78
N MET A 341 16.61 12.70 24.04
CA MET A 341 16.53 13.56 25.23
C MET A 341 17.87 14.19 25.63
N ASN A 342 19.01 13.58 25.26
CA ASN A 342 20.35 14.06 25.58
C ASN A 342 20.98 14.92 24.48
N GLY A 343 20.44 14.92 23.26
CA GLY A 343 20.89 15.82 22.21
C GLY A 343 20.58 17.29 22.55
N GLU A 344 21.56 18.18 22.35
CA GLU A 344 21.46 19.65 22.58
C GLU A 344 20.39 20.37 21.71
N GLY A 345 19.46 19.64 21.09
CA GLY A 345 18.43 20.19 20.20
C GLY A 345 16.97 19.84 20.50
N SER A 346 16.68 18.93 21.43
CA SER A 346 15.30 18.53 21.78
C SER A 346 14.74 19.25 23.01
N ALA A 347 15.60 19.89 23.80
CA ALA A 347 15.27 20.51 25.08
C ALA A 347 14.21 21.63 24.99
N ASP A 348 13.98 22.19 23.80
CA ASP A 348 13.08 23.33 23.58
C ASP A 348 11.66 22.95 23.10
N VAL A 349 11.38 21.68 22.78
CA VAL A 349 10.08 21.23 22.27
C VAL A 349 9.40 20.25 23.24
N PRO A 350 8.21 20.60 23.80
CA PRO A 350 7.51 19.79 24.81
C PRO A 350 7.18 18.34 24.40
N LEU A 351 7.38 17.41 25.34
CA LEU A 351 6.88 16.03 25.26
C LEU A 351 5.46 15.96 25.86
N PHE A 352 4.49 15.54 25.05
CA PHE A 352 3.11 15.29 25.46
C PHE A 352 2.90 13.83 25.85
N HIS A 353 2.00 13.60 26.81
CA HIS A 353 1.49 12.25 27.06
C HIS A 353 0.42 11.89 26.04
N PHE A 354 0.43 10.65 25.56
CA PHE A 354 -0.50 10.18 24.54
C PHE A 354 -1.98 10.39 24.91
N ASN A 355 -2.35 10.15 26.17
CA ASN A 355 -3.71 10.37 26.65
C ASN A 355 -4.17 11.82 26.50
N GLN A 356 -3.27 12.80 26.68
CA GLN A 356 -3.59 14.22 26.48
C GLN A 356 -3.96 14.49 25.02
N LEU A 357 -3.30 13.82 24.06
CA LEU A 357 -3.56 13.96 22.64
C LEU A 357 -4.80 13.17 22.18
N VAL A 358 -5.06 12.01 22.80
CA VAL A 358 -6.32 11.25 22.65
C VAL A 358 -7.50 12.13 23.07
N ASP A 359 -7.43 12.74 24.25
CA ASP A 359 -8.49 13.62 24.76
C ASP A 359 -8.68 14.84 23.85
N ALA A 360 -7.58 15.47 23.43
CA ALA A 360 -7.61 16.64 22.56
C ALA A 360 -8.26 16.39 21.19
N THR A 361 -8.20 15.15 20.69
CA THR A 361 -8.70 14.77 19.36
C THR A 361 -10.01 13.97 19.40
N SER A 362 -10.63 13.83 20.57
CA SER A 362 -11.78 12.93 20.77
C SER A 362 -11.48 11.52 20.29
N ASN A 363 -10.37 10.97 20.77
CA ASN A 363 -9.83 9.65 20.41
C ASN A 363 -9.54 9.50 18.91
N PHE A 364 -8.89 10.51 18.31
CA PHE A 364 -8.56 10.54 16.89
C PHE A 364 -9.76 10.26 15.98
N SER A 365 -10.91 10.87 16.30
CA SER A 365 -12.16 10.72 15.53
C SER A 365 -11.95 11.10 14.06
N LEU A 366 -12.66 10.40 13.16
CA LEU A 366 -12.68 10.74 11.73
C LEU A 366 -13.25 12.14 11.48
N ASP A 367 -14.15 12.63 12.33
CA ASP A 367 -14.70 13.99 12.24
C ASP A 367 -13.62 15.06 12.48
N ASN A 368 -12.57 14.69 13.21
CA ASN A 368 -11.41 15.55 13.47
C ASN A 368 -10.27 15.29 12.48
N LYS A 369 -10.43 14.39 11.51
CA LYS A 369 -9.38 14.10 10.53
C LYS A 369 -9.28 15.25 9.54
N LEU A 370 -8.12 15.89 9.52
CA LEU A 370 -7.81 16.99 8.61
C LEU A 370 -7.32 16.50 7.24
N GLY A 371 -6.68 15.32 7.22
CA GLY A 371 -6.14 14.72 5.99
C GLY A 371 -5.37 13.44 6.28
N GLN A 372 -4.90 12.76 5.23
CA GLN A 372 -4.00 11.61 5.36
C GLN A 372 -3.12 11.51 4.12
N GLY A 373 -1.81 11.42 4.33
CA GLY A 373 -0.81 11.15 3.29
C GLY A 373 0.05 9.93 3.62
N GLY A 374 1.16 9.76 2.91
CA GLY A 374 2.11 8.64 3.11
C GLY A 374 2.71 8.57 4.52
N PHE A 375 2.76 9.70 5.22
CA PHE A 375 3.27 9.82 6.60
C PHE A 375 2.21 9.55 7.67
N GLY A 376 1.00 9.18 7.27
CA GLY A 376 -0.10 8.90 8.18
C GLY A 376 -1.15 10.02 8.27
N PRO A 377 -2.20 9.79 9.07
CA PRO A 377 -3.30 10.74 9.23
C PRO A 377 -2.92 11.95 10.10
N VAL A 378 -3.54 13.09 9.78
CA VAL A 378 -3.46 14.32 10.57
C VAL A 378 -4.83 14.62 11.16
N TYR A 379 -4.86 14.92 12.45
CA TYR A 379 -6.09 15.21 13.19
C TYR A 379 -6.06 16.61 13.79
N LYS A 380 -7.20 17.29 13.76
CA LYS A 380 -7.46 18.50 14.54
C LYS A 380 -7.66 18.10 15.99
N GLY A 381 -7.06 18.87 16.89
CA GLY A 381 -7.33 18.75 18.31
C GLY A 381 -7.37 20.09 19.00
N VAL A 382 -7.86 20.09 20.24
CA VAL A 382 -7.85 21.25 21.13
C VAL A 382 -7.22 20.83 22.45
N LEU A 383 -6.05 21.39 22.79
CA LEU A 383 -5.39 21.12 24.06
C LEU A 383 -6.14 21.78 25.23
N GLN A 384 -5.88 21.29 26.44
CA GLN A 384 -6.32 21.95 27.67
C GLN A 384 -5.79 23.39 27.69
N GLY A 385 -6.69 24.38 27.69
CA GLY A 385 -6.36 25.80 27.51
C GLY A 385 -6.82 26.40 26.18
N GLY A 386 -7.46 25.63 25.30
CA GLY A 386 -8.13 26.13 24.10
C GLY A 386 -7.21 26.32 22.88
N LEU A 387 -5.96 25.87 22.96
CA LEU A 387 -5.04 25.93 21.82
C LEU A 387 -5.42 24.87 20.78
N GLU A 388 -5.79 25.33 19.59
CA GLU A 388 -6.03 24.45 18.44
C GLU A 388 -4.70 23.92 17.88
N ILE A 389 -4.63 22.61 17.68
CA ILE A 389 -3.45 21.90 17.21
C ILE A 389 -3.78 20.97 16.04
N ALA A 390 -2.75 20.64 15.26
CA ALA A 390 -2.77 19.59 14.26
C ALA A 390 -1.81 18.48 14.71
N ILE A 391 -2.31 17.25 14.82
CA ILE A 391 -1.54 16.09 15.28
C ILE A 391 -1.31 15.15 14.10
N LYS A 392 -0.06 15.03 13.68
CA LYS A 392 0.38 14.06 12.66
C LYS A 392 0.77 12.76 13.34
N ARG A 393 0.02 11.69 13.07
CA ARG A 393 0.26 10.35 13.61
C ARG A 393 1.07 9.54 12.61
N LEU A 394 2.36 9.33 12.91
CA LEU A 394 3.27 8.64 12.01
C LEU A 394 2.96 7.14 11.95
N SER A 395 3.06 6.56 10.75
CA SER A 395 2.74 5.15 10.55
C SER A 395 3.79 4.24 11.22
N ALA A 396 3.33 3.15 11.85
CA ALA A 396 4.18 2.24 12.60
C ALA A 396 5.07 1.31 11.74
N ARG A 397 4.89 1.29 10.41
CA ARG A 397 5.44 0.25 9.51
C ARG A 397 6.66 0.66 8.68
N SER A 398 7.24 1.85 8.87
CA SER A 398 8.45 2.26 8.14
C SER A 398 9.63 2.55 9.07
N GLY A 399 10.81 2.04 8.74
CA GLY A 399 12.07 2.50 9.37
C GLY A 399 12.32 4.00 9.11
N GLN A 400 11.74 4.51 8.02
CA GLN A 400 11.75 5.91 7.61
C GLN A 400 11.03 6.84 8.60
N GLY A 401 9.90 6.42 9.17
CA GLY A 401 9.12 7.24 10.11
C GLY A 401 9.86 7.58 11.41
N LEU A 402 10.86 6.78 11.81
CA LEU A 402 11.71 7.11 12.96
C LEU A 402 12.77 8.17 12.61
N THR A 403 13.37 8.09 11.42
CA THR A 403 14.36 9.08 10.96
C THR A 403 13.71 10.43 10.71
N GLU A 404 12.53 10.47 10.09
CA GLU A 404 11.74 11.69 9.91
C GLU A 404 11.31 12.29 11.24
N PHE A 405 10.81 11.46 12.15
CA PHE A 405 10.47 11.90 13.51
C PHE A 405 11.66 12.55 14.22
N ARG A 406 12.86 11.97 14.12
CA ARG A 406 14.09 12.56 14.68
C ARG A 406 14.46 13.87 13.99
N ASN A 407 14.46 13.90 12.65
CA ASN A 407 14.80 15.09 11.88
C ASN A 407 13.85 16.24 12.18
N GLU A 408 12.55 15.99 12.26
CA GLU A 408 11.56 17.03 12.58
C GLU A 408 11.74 17.60 13.99
N ILE A 409 11.98 16.75 14.99
CA ILE A 409 12.23 17.21 16.36
C ILE A 409 13.54 18.00 16.45
N GLN A 410 14.62 17.53 15.82
CA GLN A 410 15.95 18.14 15.95
C GLN A 410 16.15 19.39 15.08
N VAL A 411 15.51 19.45 13.91
CA VAL A 411 15.70 20.53 12.92
C VAL A 411 14.54 21.53 12.99
N ILE A 412 13.29 21.06 12.85
CA ILE A 412 12.12 21.95 12.81
C ILE A 412 11.78 22.46 14.21
N GLY A 413 12.04 21.68 15.25
CA GLY A 413 11.93 22.13 16.63
C GLY A 413 12.69 23.43 16.93
N LYS A 414 13.78 23.71 16.18
CA LYS A 414 14.61 24.92 16.31
C LYS A 414 14.16 26.07 15.41
N LEU A 415 13.29 25.82 14.43
CA LEU A 415 12.89 26.81 13.44
C LEU A 415 11.64 27.57 13.90
N GLN A 416 11.85 28.70 14.59
CA GLN A 416 10.78 29.65 14.91
C GLN A 416 10.82 30.83 13.95
N HIS A 417 9.98 30.80 12.91
CA HIS A 417 9.85 31.91 11.99
C HIS A 417 8.38 32.26 11.78
N ARG A 418 8.07 33.57 11.68
CA ARG A 418 6.70 34.10 11.49
C ARG A 418 5.94 33.51 10.28
N ASN A 419 6.67 33.01 9.30
CA ASN A 419 6.12 32.41 8.07
C ASN A 419 6.28 30.88 8.03
N LEU A 420 6.68 30.24 9.13
CA LEU A 420 6.76 28.78 9.26
C LEU A 420 5.76 28.29 10.31
N VAL A 421 5.24 27.08 10.09
CA VAL A 421 4.40 26.41 11.09
C VAL A 421 5.26 25.95 12.24
N ARG A 422 4.85 26.31 13.47
CA ARG A 422 5.58 25.94 14.67
C ARG A 422 5.22 24.53 15.13
N LEU A 423 6.25 23.72 15.39
CA LEU A 423 6.13 22.49 16.16
C LEU A 423 5.86 22.84 17.63
N VAL A 424 4.73 22.39 18.16
CA VAL A 424 4.25 22.65 19.52
C VAL A 424 4.72 21.57 20.49
N GLY A 425 4.87 20.34 20.01
CA GLY A 425 5.34 19.23 20.82
C GLY A 425 5.40 17.93 20.05
N TRP A 426 5.73 16.87 20.76
CA TRP A 426 5.78 15.51 20.23
C TRP A 426 5.33 14.51 21.28
N CYS A 427 4.99 13.29 20.87
CA CYS A 427 4.62 12.21 21.77
C CYS A 427 5.12 10.88 21.21
N VAL A 428 5.65 10.03 22.09
CA VAL A 428 5.98 8.64 21.77
C VAL A 428 5.41 7.73 22.85
N GLN A 429 4.64 6.72 22.45
CA GLN A 429 4.17 5.66 23.35
C GLN A 429 4.08 4.31 22.62
N GLY A 430 4.94 3.36 23.00
CA GLY A 430 5.01 2.07 22.31
C GLY A 430 5.39 2.25 20.84
N GLN A 431 4.48 1.91 19.92
CA GLN A 431 4.68 2.11 18.49
C GLN A 431 4.22 3.50 17.99
N GLU A 432 3.46 4.24 18.80
CA GLU A 432 2.93 5.55 18.45
C GLU A 432 4.04 6.60 18.42
N LYS A 433 4.13 7.35 17.32
CA LYS A 433 4.99 8.53 17.17
C LYS A 433 4.13 9.65 16.61
N LEU A 434 4.03 10.74 17.35
CA LEU A 434 3.11 11.84 17.06
C LEU A 434 3.88 13.16 17.07
N LEU A 435 3.66 13.97 16.05
CA LEU A 435 4.15 15.35 15.97
C LEU A 435 2.95 16.30 16.11
N VAL A 436 3.08 17.30 16.96
CA VAL A 436 2.01 18.25 17.32
C VAL A 436 2.40 19.63 16.82
N TYR A 437 1.63 20.17 15.88
CA TYR A 437 1.81 21.51 15.32
C TYR A 437 0.69 22.45 15.76
N GLU A 438 0.92 23.75 15.61
CA GLU A 438 -0.17 24.73 15.72
C GLU A 438 -1.16 24.56 14.57
N PHE A 439 -2.45 24.72 14.85
CA PHE A 439 -3.46 24.70 13.79
C PHE A 439 -3.38 25.97 12.92
N MET A 440 -3.51 25.80 11.61
CA MET A 440 -3.50 26.91 10.65
C MET A 440 -4.89 27.14 10.06
N PRO A 441 -5.59 28.24 10.43
CA PRO A 441 -6.93 28.51 9.92
C PRO A 441 -6.94 29.03 8.47
N ASN A 442 -5.85 29.63 7.99
CA ASN A 442 -5.79 30.35 6.70
C ASN A 442 -5.18 29.56 5.55
N LYS A 443 -5.11 28.23 5.68
CA LYS A 443 -4.51 27.31 4.70
C LYS A 443 -3.01 27.59 4.49
N SER A 444 -2.32 26.65 3.86
CA SER A 444 -0.88 26.74 3.61
C SER A 444 -0.58 27.48 2.30
N LEU A 445 0.66 27.94 2.11
CA LEU A 445 1.06 28.67 0.91
C LEU A 445 0.88 27.85 -0.38
N ASP A 446 1.13 26.54 -0.31
CA ASP A 446 0.95 25.61 -1.44
C ASP A 446 -0.48 25.62 -1.99
N PHE A 447 -1.50 25.82 -1.13
CA PHE A 447 -2.91 25.90 -1.54
C PHE A 447 -3.17 27.00 -2.59
N PHE A 448 -2.38 28.08 -2.54
CA PHE A 448 -2.59 29.25 -3.37
C PHE A 448 -1.69 29.30 -4.60
N ILE A 449 -0.49 28.72 -4.56
CA ILE A 449 0.54 28.91 -5.59
C ILE A 449 0.50 27.89 -6.74
N PHE A 450 -0.17 26.73 -6.56
CA PHE A 450 -0.21 25.66 -7.57
C PHE A 450 -1.54 25.57 -8.34
N ASP A 451 -2.46 26.51 -8.14
CA ASP A 451 -3.71 26.64 -8.88
C ASP A 451 -3.79 28.05 -9.48
N GLU A 452 -3.78 28.15 -10.82
CA GLU A 452 -3.79 29.43 -11.54
C GLU A 452 -5.00 30.32 -11.21
N THR A 453 -6.14 29.73 -10.83
CA THR A 453 -7.33 30.50 -10.41
C THR A 453 -7.23 31.01 -8.98
N ARG A 454 -6.52 30.29 -8.10
CA ARG A 454 -6.30 30.67 -6.69
C ARG A 454 -5.08 31.56 -6.51
N ALA A 455 -4.10 31.48 -7.39
CA ALA A 455 -2.95 32.38 -7.45
C ALA A 455 -3.40 33.84 -7.64
N ALA A 456 -4.50 34.06 -8.37
CA ALA A 456 -5.12 35.38 -8.52
C ALA A 456 -5.67 35.98 -7.20
N LEU A 457 -5.90 35.16 -6.17
CA LEU A 457 -6.30 35.63 -4.83
C LEU A 457 -5.11 36.15 -4.00
N LEU A 458 -3.87 35.84 -4.39
CA LEU A 458 -2.65 36.40 -3.81
C LEU A 458 -2.40 37.79 -4.41
N ASN A 459 -3.05 38.80 -3.86
CA ASN A 459 -2.83 40.18 -4.30
C ASN A 459 -1.49 40.72 -3.76
N TRP A 460 -0.47 40.85 -4.61
CA TRP A 460 0.89 41.27 -4.24
C TRP A 460 0.95 42.68 -3.61
N GLU A 461 -0.06 43.52 -3.88
CA GLU A 461 -0.16 44.88 -3.31
C GLU A 461 -0.58 44.91 -1.83
N ARG A 462 -1.03 43.78 -1.27
CA ARG A 462 -1.24 43.61 0.18
C ARG A 462 -0.50 42.36 0.63
N PRO A 463 0.57 42.46 1.43
CA PRO A 463 1.28 41.28 1.89
C PRO A 463 0.28 40.37 2.61
N ALA A 464 0.14 39.13 2.12
CA ALA A 464 -0.77 38.13 2.64
C ALA A 464 -0.40 37.79 4.09
N LYS A 465 -0.90 38.58 5.04
CA LYS A 465 -0.72 38.36 6.47
C LYS A 465 -1.40 37.04 6.84
N GLY A 466 -0.61 36.05 7.25
CA GLY A 466 -1.11 34.81 7.85
C GLY A 466 -0.99 33.55 7.00
N ILE A 467 -0.42 33.61 5.79
CA ILE A 467 -0.07 32.43 5.02
C ILE A 467 1.33 31.96 5.44
N ARG A 468 1.46 30.72 5.90
CA ARG A 468 2.71 30.13 6.40
C ARG A 468 3.06 28.87 5.62
N VAL A 469 4.36 28.60 5.53
CA VAL A 469 4.92 27.41 4.90
C VAL A 469 5.07 26.34 5.97
N SER A 470 4.47 25.19 5.74
CA SER A 470 4.76 23.98 6.51
C SER A 470 5.91 23.24 5.86
N SER A 471 6.83 22.71 6.68
CA SER A 471 7.86 21.77 6.22
C SER A 471 7.26 20.49 5.64
N ASP A 472 6.02 20.17 6.03
CA ASP A 472 5.22 19.07 5.51
C ASP A 472 4.24 19.57 4.45
N MET A 473 4.74 19.74 3.23
CA MET A 473 4.06 20.45 2.14
C MET A 473 2.89 19.69 1.51
N GLU A 474 2.53 18.50 2.01
CA GLU A 474 1.48 17.66 1.40
C GLU A 474 0.32 17.29 2.34
N THR A 475 0.47 17.43 3.66
CA THR A 475 -0.63 17.10 4.59
C THR A 475 -1.56 18.28 4.85
N LEU A 476 -1.12 19.50 4.51
CA LEU A 476 -1.92 20.72 4.64
C LEU A 476 -2.65 21.13 3.35
N SER A 477 -2.27 20.59 2.20
CA SER A 477 -2.98 20.85 0.93
C SER A 477 -4.35 20.17 0.87
N THR A 478 -4.58 19.12 1.68
CA THR A 478 -5.87 18.39 1.79
C THR A 478 -6.91 19.07 2.69
N PHE A 479 -6.66 20.30 3.15
CA PHE A 479 -7.45 20.97 4.20
C PHE A 479 -8.81 21.56 3.79
N SER A 480 -9.47 21.17 2.69
CA SER A 480 -10.73 21.86 2.36
C SER A 480 -11.78 21.22 1.46
N ASP A 481 -11.83 19.90 1.29
CA ASP A 481 -12.91 19.30 0.49
C ASP A 481 -14.12 18.77 1.30
N MET A 482 -14.26 19.09 2.59
CA MET A 482 -15.35 18.50 3.39
C MET A 482 -16.11 19.38 4.40
N HIS A 483 -16.16 20.72 4.25
CA HIS A 483 -17.20 21.50 4.94
C HIS A 483 -17.74 22.69 4.15
N GLY A 484 -18.99 22.54 3.67
CA GLY A 484 -19.99 23.61 3.74
C GLY A 484 -20.40 24.32 2.45
N ILE A 485 -21.18 23.65 1.59
CA ILE A 485 -22.34 24.31 1.00
C ILE A 485 -23.38 24.43 2.12
N ASP A 486 -23.62 25.64 2.61
CA ASP A 486 -24.93 25.97 3.15
C ASP A 486 -25.23 27.44 2.83
N GLY A 487 -26.09 27.63 1.82
CA GLY A 487 -26.58 28.94 1.45
C GLY A 487 -27.69 29.39 2.40
N LYS A 488 -27.58 30.61 2.92
CA LYS A 488 -28.76 31.41 3.24
C LYS A 488 -28.61 32.84 2.72
N ARG A 489 -29.46 33.15 1.74
CA ARG A 489 -29.95 34.51 1.48
C ARG A 489 -30.67 35.01 2.73
N GLY A 490 -30.46 36.28 3.06
CA GLY A 490 -31.25 37.06 4.00
C GLY A 490 -30.71 38.48 4.01
N GLY A 491 -31.34 39.36 3.23
CA GLY A 491 -31.01 40.79 3.22
C GLY A 491 -31.51 41.51 4.47
N PHE A 492 -31.03 42.73 4.68
CA PHE A 492 -31.81 43.98 4.71
C PHE A 492 -30.85 45.17 4.95
N SER A 493 -31.02 46.19 4.09
CA SER A 493 -30.97 47.66 4.30
C SER A 493 -30.13 48.26 5.45
N ASN A 494 -29.44 49.39 5.29
CA ASN A 494 -29.68 50.62 4.52
C ASN A 494 -28.40 51.17 3.91
#